data_AF-E0ZIH9-F1
#
_entry.id   AF-E0ZIH9-F1
#
_cell.length_a   1.000
_cell.length_b   1.000
_cell.length_c   1.000
_cell.angle_alpha   90.00
_cell.angle_beta   90.00
_cell.angle_gamma   90.00
#
_symmetry.space_group_name_H-M   'P 1'
#
loop_
_entity.id
_entity.type
_entity.pdbx_description
1 polymer ?
#
loop_
_entity_poly.entity_id
_entity_poly.type
_entity_poly.pdbx_seq_one_letter_code
_entity_poly.pdbx_strand_id
1 'polypeptide(L)'
;RDKVVILGDGNAKAVYVNEEDIGTFTIKALDDPRTLNKTLYLRLAANTLSFNEVVRLWEKKIDKTLEKVYVPEEQVLTLISETPFPGNIGIAIGHSIFVKGDQTNFEIGPDGVEASQLYPDVKYTTVDDYLNKFV
;
A
#
# COMPACT_ATOMS: atom_id res chain seq x y z
N ARG A 1 -3.24 3.31 22.05
CA ARG A 1 -2.44 4.40 21.44
C ARG A 1 -3.44 5.32 20.77
N ASP A 2 -3.34 6.63 21.00
CA ASP A 2 -4.45 7.55 20.73
C ASP A 2 -4.19 8.48 19.53
N LYS A 3 -3.04 8.28 18.87
CA LYS A 3 -2.53 9.14 17.80
C LYS A 3 -1.99 8.30 16.64
N VAL A 4 -2.14 8.83 15.43
CA VAL A 4 -1.55 8.32 14.19
C VAL A 4 -0.83 9.45 13.45
N VAL A 5 0.33 9.12 12.87
CA VAL A 5 1.11 10.04 12.02
C VAL A 5 0.84 9.70 10.56
N ILE A 6 0.53 10.72 9.76
CA ILE A 6 0.17 10.60 8.35
C ILE A 6 1.17 11.42 7.54
N LEU A 7 1.88 10.79 6.61
CA LEU A 7 2.81 11.51 5.73
C LEU A 7 2.03 12.20 4.60
N GLY A 8 2.36 13.45 4.30
CA GLY A 8 1.61 14.27 3.35
C GLY A 8 0.20 14.59 3.84
N ASP A 9 -0.75 14.61 2.92
CA ASP A 9 -2.19 14.83 3.20
C ASP A 9 -2.96 13.52 3.47
N GLY A 10 -2.30 12.37 3.29
CA GLY A 10 -2.86 11.03 3.46
C GLY A 10 -3.84 10.59 2.37
N ASN A 11 -3.94 11.30 1.23
CA ASN A 11 -4.87 11.00 0.14
C ASN A 11 -4.26 10.23 -1.02
N ALA A 12 -2.92 10.23 -1.16
CA ALA A 12 -2.24 9.35 -2.10
C ALA A 12 -2.65 7.88 -1.85
N LYS A 13 -2.97 7.16 -2.92
CA LYS A 13 -3.38 5.76 -2.86
C LYS A 13 -2.13 4.88 -2.74
N ALA A 14 -2.23 3.87 -1.89
CA ALA A 14 -1.27 2.79 -1.74
C ALA A 14 -2.00 1.46 -1.90
N VAL A 15 -1.23 0.41 -2.16
CA VAL A 15 -1.72 -0.93 -2.43
C VAL A 15 -1.19 -1.86 -1.35
N TYR A 16 -2.10 -2.50 -0.62
CA TYR A 16 -1.79 -3.38 0.49
C TYR A 16 -2.10 -4.82 0.10
N VAL A 17 -1.15 -5.74 0.25
CA VAL A 17 -1.36 -7.15 -0.12
C VAL A 17 -0.82 -8.03 1.00
N ASN A 18 -1.66 -8.96 1.47
CA ASN A 18 -1.25 -9.98 2.44
C ASN A 18 -0.20 -10.90 1.81
N GLU A 19 0.79 -11.32 2.59
CA GLU A 19 1.99 -11.99 2.10
C GLU A 19 1.67 -13.34 1.42
N GLU A 20 0.68 -14.07 1.94
CA GLU A 20 0.21 -15.34 1.35
C GLU A 20 -0.42 -15.14 -0.05
N ASP A 21 -1.11 -14.00 -0.25
CA ASP A 21 -1.71 -13.65 -1.54
C ASP A 21 -0.64 -13.24 -2.55
N ILE A 22 0.41 -12.53 -2.11
CA ILE A 22 1.59 -12.25 -2.94
C ILE A 22 2.19 -13.57 -3.45
N GLY A 23 2.38 -14.55 -2.56
CA GLY A 23 2.88 -15.88 -2.93
C GLY A 23 1.97 -16.59 -3.94
N THR A 24 0.66 -16.56 -3.69
CA THR A 24 -0.35 -17.19 -4.57
C THR A 24 -0.32 -16.61 -5.99
N PHE A 25 -0.37 -15.28 -6.13
CA PHE A 25 -0.32 -14.63 -7.45
C PHE A 25 1.03 -14.85 -8.15
N THR A 26 2.13 -14.87 -7.39
CA THR A 26 3.47 -15.13 -7.93
C THR A 26 3.56 -16.53 -8.54
N ILE A 27 3.05 -17.55 -7.84
CA ILE A 27 3.09 -18.94 -8.34
C ILE A 27 2.15 -19.13 -9.53
N LYS A 28 0.97 -18.52 -9.53
CA LYS A 28 0.07 -18.55 -10.69
C LYS A 28 0.70 -17.95 -11.95
N ALA A 29 1.56 -16.95 -11.77
CA ALA A 29 2.25 -16.27 -12.86
C ALA A 29 3.50 -16.98 -13.37
N LEU A 30 3.98 -18.03 -12.70
CA LEU A 30 5.25 -18.68 -13.03
C LEU A 30 5.26 -19.27 -14.45
N ASP A 31 4.22 -20.02 -14.80
CA ASP A 31 4.11 -20.74 -16.07
C ASP A 31 3.02 -20.16 -17.01
N ASP A 32 2.47 -18.99 -16.67
CA ASP A 32 1.45 -18.35 -17.50
C ASP A 32 2.13 -17.60 -18.67
N PRO A 33 1.88 -17.99 -19.94
CA PRO A 33 2.50 -17.30 -21.08
C PRO A 33 2.11 -15.81 -21.17
N ARG A 34 1.02 -15.38 -20.52
CA ARG A 34 0.59 -13.97 -20.48
C ARG A 34 1.52 -13.09 -19.63
N THR A 35 2.34 -13.67 -18.75
CA THR A 35 3.28 -12.95 -17.86
C THR A 35 4.72 -13.00 -18.35
N LEU A 36 5.02 -13.77 -19.41
CA LEU A 36 6.35 -13.90 -19.98
C LEU A 36 6.92 -12.53 -20.40
N ASN A 37 8.07 -12.15 -19.84
CA ASN A 37 8.72 -10.85 -20.05
C ASN A 37 7.82 -9.64 -19.73
N LYS A 38 6.93 -9.79 -18.73
CA LYS A 38 6.05 -8.71 -18.24
C LYS A 38 6.29 -8.41 -16.77
N THR A 39 5.95 -7.19 -16.36
CA THR A 39 5.81 -6.85 -14.93
C THR A 39 4.39 -7.19 -14.48
N LEU A 40 4.26 -8.09 -13.52
CA LEU A 40 2.99 -8.38 -12.86
C LEU A 40 2.75 -7.40 -11.71
N TYR A 41 1.71 -6.58 -11.82
CA TYR A 41 1.28 -5.66 -10.77
C TYR A 41 0.18 -6.30 -9.92
N LEU A 42 0.27 -6.14 -8.60
CA LEU A 42 -0.76 -6.57 -7.66
C LEU A 42 -1.64 -5.38 -7.23
N ARG A 43 -2.28 -4.68 -8.18
CA ARG A 43 -3.10 -3.49 -7.88
C ARG A 43 -4.55 -3.88 -7.59
N LEU A 44 -4.72 -4.62 -6.49
CA LEU A 44 -5.98 -5.21 -6.09
C LEU A 44 -7.00 -4.12 -5.71
N ALA A 45 -8.15 -4.09 -6.38
CA ALA A 45 -9.11 -3.00 -6.28
C ALA A 45 -9.60 -2.73 -4.85
N ALA A 46 -9.94 -3.78 -4.08
CA ALA A 46 -10.42 -3.63 -2.70
C ALA A 46 -9.31 -3.22 -1.71
N ASN A 47 -8.04 -3.33 -2.11
CA ASN A 47 -6.89 -3.01 -1.25
C ASN A 47 -6.09 -1.79 -1.74
N THR A 48 -6.63 -1.07 -2.72
CA THR A 48 -6.04 0.20 -3.20
C THR A 48 -6.68 1.35 -2.43
N LEU A 49 -6.07 1.70 -1.31
CA LEU A 49 -6.61 2.63 -0.32
C LEU A 49 -5.59 3.73 0.00
N SER A 50 -6.09 4.91 0.36
CA SER A 50 -5.25 5.95 0.93
C SER A 50 -5.04 5.69 2.42
N PHE A 51 -3.99 6.26 3.01
CA PHE A 51 -3.75 6.04 4.44
C PHE A 51 -4.88 6.63 5.30
N ASN A 52 -5.53 7.72 4.86
CA ASN A 52 -6.75 8.24 5.49
C ASN A 52 -7.89 7.20 5.49
N GLU A 53 -8.06 6.41 4.43
CA GLU A 53 -9.06 5.33 4.39
C GLU A 53 -8.72 4.18 5.32
N VAL A 54 -7.44 3.77 5.37
CA VAL A 54 -6.97 2.73 6.30
C VAL A 54 -7.20 3.16 7.75
N VAL A 55 -6.88 4.40 8.09
CA VAL A 55 -7.15 4.96 9.43
C VAL A 55 -8.64 4.93 9.74
N ARG A 56 -9.53 5.30 8.80
CA ARG A 56 -10.98 5.23 9.02
C ARG A 56 -11.49 3.81 9.23
N LEU A 57 -10.98 2.83 8.48
CA LEU A 57 -11.31 1.41 8.69
C LEU A 57 -10.91 0.98 10.09
N TRP A 58 -9.71 1.37 10.53
CA TRP A 58 -9.21 1.05 11.86
C TRP A 58 -10.03 1.71 12.98
N GLU A 59 -10.30 3.02 12.89
CA GLU A 59 -11.12 3.76 13.85
C GLU A 59 -12.51 3.15 14.05
N LYS A 60 -13.14 2.70 12.95
CA LYS A 60 -14.43 2.00 12.99
C LYS A 60 -14.33 0.68 13.76
N LYS A 61 -13.23 -0.06 13.62
CA LYS A 61 -13.04 -1.35 14.28
C LYS A 61 -12.79 -1.21 15.79
N ILE A 62 -12.07 -0.18 16.20
CA ILE A 62 -11.75 0.07 17.62
C ILE A 62 -12.76 0.97 18.33
N ASP A 63 -13.84 1.39 17.64
CA ASP A 63 -14.86 2.34 18.11
C ASP A 63 -14.26 3.60 18.77
N LYS A 64 -13.21 4.14 18.14
CA LYS A 64 -12.46 5.29 18.66
C LYS A 64 -11.85 6.12 17.55
N THR A 65 -11.98 7.43 17.65
CA THR A 65 -11.26 8.39 16.80
C THR A 65 -9.84 8.63 17.33
N LEU A 66 -8.86 8.51 16.45
CA LEU A 66 -7.46 8.81 16.70
C LEU A 66 -7.16 10.28 16.39
N GLU A 67 -6.28 10.89 17.19
CA GLU A 67 -5.63 12.15 16.86
C GLU A 67 -4.76 11.95 15.62
N LYS A 68 -4.99 12.74 14.57
CA LYS A 68 -4.27 12.65 13.30
C LYS A 68 -3.25 13.76 13.23
N VAL A 69 -1.98 13.41 13.04
CA VAL A 69 -0.92 14.38 12.81
C VAL A 69 -0.36 14.20 11.41
N TYR A 70 -0.61 15.20 10.58
CA TYR A 70 -0.14 15.27 9.21
C TYR A 70 1.27 15.87 9.17
N VAL A 71 2.17 15.24 8.43
CA VAL A 71 3.56 15.67 8.25
C VAL A 71 3.73 16.09 6.79
N PRO A 72 3.79 17.40 6.48
CA PRO A 72 3.96 17.90 5.13
C PRO A 72 5.21 17.34 4.45
N GLU A 73 5.19 17.24 3.11
CA GLU A 73 6.30 16.68 2.33
C GLU A 73 7.66 17.28 2.69
N GLU A 74 7.75 18.61 2.81
CA GLU A 74 8.99 19.30 3.17
C GLU A 74 9.59 18.78 4.49
N GLN A 75 8.74 18.54 5.50
CA GLN A 75 9.17 17.98 6.78
C GLN A 75 9.58 16.52 6.65
N VAL A 76 8.91 15.73 5.79
CA VAL A 76 9.32 14.35 5.49
C VAL A 76 10.71 14.34 4.85
N LEU A 77 10.98 15.25 3.91
CA LEU A 77 12.30 15.37 3.26
C LEU A 77 13.40 15.77 4.26
N THR A 78 13.10 16.70 5.17
CA THR A 78 14.02 17.04 6.28
C THR A 78 14.29 15.81 7.15
N LEU A 79 13.26 15.07 7.55
CA LEU A 79 13.40 13.84 8.33
C LEU A 79 14.29 12.80 7.63
N ILE A 80 14.15 12.63 6.30
CA ILE A 80 15.02 11.73 5.52
C ILE A 80 16.48 12.18 5.59
N SER A 81 16.74 13.49 5.47
CA SER A 81 18.10 14.03 5.47
C SER A 81 18.79 13.98 6.84
N GLU A 82 18.02 14.12 7.93
CA GLU A 82 18.55 14.17 9.30
C GLU A 82 18.60 12.79 9.98
N THR A 83 17.85 11.82 9.49
CA THR A 83 17.84 10.47 10.05
C THR A 83 19.06 9.67 9.57
N PRO A 84 19.86 9.06 10.47
CA PRO A 84 21.00 8.25 10.05
C PRO A 84 20.56 6.92 9.40
N PHE A 85 21.45 6.32 8.62
CA PHE A 85 21.26 4.98 8.07
C PHE A 85 21.09 3.94 9.20
N PRO A 86 20.18 2.95 9.07
CA PRO A 86 19.28 2.72 7.92
C PRO A 86 17.91 3.40 8.04
N GLY A 87 17.67 4.21 9.08
CA GLY A 87 16.34 4.77 9.38
C GLY A 87 15.79 5.67 8.28
N ASN A 88 16.66 6.44 7.61
CA ASN A 88 16.28 7.27 6.47
C ASN A 88 15.66 6.49 5.30
N ILE A 89 16.07 5.24 5.08
CA ILE A 89 15.54 4.40 4.00
C ILE A 89 14.05 4.12 4.23
N GLY A 90 13.67 3.79 5.45
CA GLY A 90 12.25 3.54 5.78
C GLY A 90 11.37 4.77 5.54
N ILE A 91 11.88 5.96 5.89
CA ILE A 91 11.17 7.23 5.68
C ILE A 91 11.11 7.57 4.19
N ALA A 92 12.19 7.34 3.43
CA ALA A 92 12.23 7.56 1.98
C ALA A 92 11.26 6.63 1.22
N ILE A 93 11.18 5.35 1.62
CA ILE A 93 10.17 4.42 1.09
C ILE A 93 8.75 4.91 1.44
N GLY A 94 8.54 5.34 2.69
CA GLY A 94 7.26 5.92 3.12
C GLY A 94 6.87 7.17 2.32
N HIS A 95 7.83 8.04 2.00
CA HIS A 95 7.61 9.22 1.16
C HIS A 95 7.19 8.84 -0.27
N SER A 96 7.91 7.93 -0.91
CA SER A 96 7.57 7.41 -2.24
C SER A 96 6.14 6.83 -2.29
N ILE A 97 5.77 6.03 -1.29
CA ILE A 97 4.45 5.38 -1.24
C ILE A 97 3.34 6.37 -0.85
N PHE A 98 3.48 7.07 0.28
CA PHE A 98 2.37 7.80 0.91
C PHE A 98 2.30 9.28 0.56
N VAL A 99 3.35 9.85 -0.04
CA VAL A 99 3.37 11.26 -0.47
C VAL A 99 3.36 11.34 -1.99
N LYS A 100 4.26 10.62 -2.68
CA LYS A 100 4.30 10.61 -4.16
C LYS A 100 3.27 9.69 -4.80
N GLY A 101 2.76 8.70 -4.06
CA GLY A 101 1.77 7.77 -4.58
C GLY A 101 2.34 6.85 -5.65
N ASP A 102 3.64 6.53 -5.59
CA ASP A 102 4.37 5.83 -6.65
C ASP A 102 3.84 4.44 -6.97
N GLN A 103 2.98 3.86 -6.12
CA GLN A 103 2.31 2.60 -6.42
C GLN A 103 1.14 2.75 -7.39
N THR A 104 0.55 3.94 -7.54
CA THR A 104 -0.70 4.18 -8.30
C THR A 104 -0.68 5.44 -9.18
N ASN A 105 0.36 6.26 -9.15
CA ASN A 105 0.44 7.53 -9.89
C ASN A 105 0.77 7.37 -11.39
N PHE A 106 0.62 6.16 -11.93
CA PHE A 106 0.87 5.83 -13.33
C PHE A 106 -0.09 4.75 -13.82
N GLU A 107 -0.35 4.74 -15.13
CA GLU A 107 -1.11 3.69 -15.79
C GLU A 107 -0.22 2.48 -16.12
N ILE A 108 -0.77 1.28 -15.97
CA ILE A 108 -0.04 0.05 -16.35
C ILE A 108 0.13 0.04 -17.87
N GLY A 109 1.38 0.12 -18.32
CA GLY A 109 1.73 0.12 -19.73
C GLY A 109 1.62 -1.25 -20.42
N PRO A 110 1.95 -1.34 -21.72
CA PRO A 110 1.80 -2.57 -22.52
C PRO A 110 2.69 -3.75 -22.06
N ASP A 111 3.77 -3.46 -21.31
CA ASP A 111 4.64 -4.48 -20.70
C ASP A 111 4.28 -4.81 -19.26
N GLY A 112 3.16 -4.26 -18.78
CA GLY A 112 2.58 -4.58 -17.49
C GLY A 112 1.29 -5.37 -17.63
N VAL A 113 1.02 -6.22 -16.64
CA VAL A 113 -0.25 -6.95 -16.49
C VAL A 113 -0.70 -6.87 -15.03
N GLU A 114 -2.00 -6.89 -14.78
CA GLU A 114 -2.57 -6.80 -13.43
C GLU A 114 -3.09 -8.17 -12.97
N ALA A 115 -2.73 -8.59 -11.76
CA ALA A 115 -2.96 -9.95 -11.28
C ALA A 115 -4.42 -10.28 -11.02
N SER A 116 -5.22 -9.36 -10.47
CA SER A 116 -6.66 -9.60 -10.25
C SER A 116 -7.45 -9.72 -11.56
N GLN A 117 -6.96 -9.09 -12.64
CA GLN A 117 -7.52 -9.28 -13.98
C GLN A 117 -7.11 -10.63 -14.61
N LEU A 118 -5.87 -11.07 -14.43
CA LEU A 118 -5.39 -12.34 -14.97
C LEU A 118 -5.92 -13.56 -14.22
N TYR A 119 -6.14 -13.43 -12.91
CA TYR A 119 -6.54 -14.50 -12.00
C TYR A 119 -7.74 -14.08 -11.12
N PRO A 120 -8.91 -13.80 -11.73
CA PRO A 120 -10.09 -13.33 -11.00
C PRO A 120 -10.69 -14.38 -10.05
N ASP A 121 -10.25 -15.63 -10.15
CA ASP A 121 -10.64 -16.73 -9.28
C ASP A 121 -9.95 -16.70 -7.91
N VAL A 122 -8.84 -15.97 -7.78
CA VAL A 122 -8.12 -15.83 -6.51
C VAL A 122 -8.88 -14.90 -5.58
N LYS A 123 -9.35 -15.45 -4.46
CA LYS A 123 -9.89 -14.66 -3.35
C LYS A 123 -8.74 -14.19 -2.49
N TYR A 124 -8.43 -12.90 -2.56
CA TYR A 124 -7.40 -12.27 -1.74
C TYR A 124 -7.97 -11.69 -0.45
N THR A 125 -7.10 -11.55 0.55
CA THR A 125 -7.44 -10.95 1.85
C THR A 125 -7.60 -9.45 1.70
N THR A 126 -8.76 -8.90 2.11
CA THR A 126 -8.95 -7.45 2.06
C THR A 126 -8.22 -6.73 3.21
N VAL A 127 -7.95 -5.43 3.07
CA VAL A 127 -7.41 -4.62 4.18
C VAL A 127 -8.36 -4.67 5.39
N ASP A 128 -9.67 -4.63 5.16
CA ASP A 128 -10.66 -4.70 6.23
C ASP A 128 -10.63 -6.06 6.97
N ASP A 129 -10.53 -7.16 6.23
CA ASP A 129 -10.43 -8.51 6.80
C ASP A 129 -9.12 -8.70 7.56
N TYR A 130 -8.01 -8.21 7.01
CA TYR A 130 -6.70 -8.30 7.65
C TYR A 130 -6.67 -7.55 8.99
N LEU A 131 -7.24 -6.34 9.02
CA LEU A 131 -7.28 -5.53 10.24
C LEU A 131 -8.11 -6.17 11.37
N ASN A 132 -9.07 -7.06 11.08
CA ASN A 132 -9.81 -7.79 12.11
C ASN A 132 -8.91 -8.66 13.02
N LYS A 133 -7.72 -9.04 12.56
CA LYS A 133 -6.77 -9.85 13.35
C LYS A 133 -6.19 -9.11 14.56
N PHE A 134 -6.34 -7.78 14.62
CA PHE A 134 -5.72 -6.92 15.63
C PHE A 134 -6.72 -6.26 16.59
N VAL A 135 -8.01 -6.52 16.41
CA VAL A 135 -9.11 -5.98 17.23
C VAL A 135 -9.32 -6.86 18.45
#